data_AF-A0A8T4CIR6-F1
#
_entry.id   AF-A0A8T4CIR6-F1
#
_cell.length_a   1.000
_cell.length_b   1.000
_cell.length_c   1.000
_cell.angle_alpha   90.00
_cell.angle_beta   90.00
_cell.angle_gamma   90.00
#
_symmetry.space_group_name_H-M   'P 1'
#
loop_
_entity.id
_entity.type
_entity.pdbx_description
1 polymer ?
#
loop_
_entity_poly.entity_id
_entity_poly.type
_entity_poly.pdbx_seq_one_letter_code
_entity_poly.pdbx_strand_id
1 'polypeptide(L)' 'MQQWYKCPSCGAQVAFGVRFCGNCGTELNWPTQQQIQQSTSKRHQSGISREIDVSAYIE' A
#
# COMPACT_ATOMS: atom_id res chain seq x y z
N MET A 1 10.84 -4.69 -24.71
CA MET A 1 11.33 -3.45 -24.08
C MET A 1 11.62 -3.76 -22.61
N GLN A 2 12.88 -3.95 -22.23
CA GLN A 2 13.23 -4.23 -20.83
C GLN A 2 13.17 -2.94 -20.00
N GLN A 3 12.46 -2.98 -18.88
CA GLN A 3 12.36 -1.85 -17.96
C GLN A 3 13.57 -1.82 -17.01
N TRP A 4 14.19 -0.65 -16.91
CA TRP A 4 15.34 -0.41 -16.04
C TRP A 4 14.94 0.53 -14.90
N TYR A 5 15.49 0.30 -13.71
CA TYR A 5 15.30 1.13 -12.54
C TYR A 5 16.63 1.74 -12.12
N LYS A 6 16.64 3.02 -11.74
CA LYS A 6 17.84 3.70 -11.26
C LYS A 6 17.98 3.49 -9.77
N CYS A 7 19.10 2.94 -9.32
CA CYS A 7 19.38 2.83 -7.90
C CYS A 7 19.44 4.24 -7.27
N PRO A 8 18.66 4.53 -6.22
CA PRO A 8 18.67 5.84 -5.56
C PRO A 8 19.94 6.10 -4.73
N SER A 9 20.70 5.05 -4.41
CA SER A 9 21.91 5.15 -3.60
C SER A 9 23.16 5.44 -4.44
N CYS A 10 23.36 4.72 -5.55
CA CYS A 10 24.56 4.85 -6.39
C CYS A 10 24.31 5.33 -7.83
N GLY A 11 23.04 5.43 -8.25
CA GLY A 11 22.68 5.83 -9.61
C GLY A 11 22.82 4.75 -10.68
N ALA A 12 23.23 3.53 -10.32
CA ALA A 12 23.38 2.43 -11.27
C ALA A 12 22.05 1.98 -11.88
N GLN A 13 22.10 1.54 -13.14
CA GLN A 13 20.97 0.94 -13.84
C GLN A 13 20.80 -0.51 -13.38
N VAL A 14 19.64 -0.84 -12.82
CA VAL A 14 19.32 -2.19 -12.37
C VAL A 14 18.10 -2.74 -13.12
N ALA A 15 18.05 -4.06 -13.28
CA ALA A 15 16.91 -4.74 -13.84
C ALA A 15 15.73 -4.74 -12.85
N PHE A 16 14.50 -4.69 -13.37
CA PHE A 16 13.31 -4.80 -12.54
C PHE A 16 13.22 -6.18 -11.87
N GLY A 17 12.73 -6.22 -10.61
CA GLY A 17 12.55 -7.47 -9.85
C GLY A 17 13.76 -7.93 -9.02
N VAL A 18 14.88 -7.22 -9.06
CA VAL A 18 16.02 -7.48 -8.14
C VAL A 18 15.77 -6.87 -6.76
N ARG A 19 16.12 -7.60 -5.70
CA ARG A 19 15.96 -7.16 -4.30
C ARG A 19 17.06 -6.20 -3.84
N PHE A 20 18.26 -6.34 -4.42
CA PHE A 20 19.43 -5.55 -4.06
C PHE A 20 20.11 -5.01 -5.32
N CYS A 21 20.75 -3.85 -5.20
CA CYS A 21 21.57 -3.30 -6.27
C CYS A 21 22.87 -4.12 -6.39
N GLY A 22 23.11 -4.73 -7.55
CA GLY A 22 24.35 -5.48 -7.81
C GLY A 22 25.63 -4.63 -7.82
N ASN A 23 25.52 -3.29 -7.87
CA ASN A 23 26.66 -2.39 -7.90
C ASN A 23 27.08 -1.90 -6.50
N CYS A 24 26.11 -1.60 -5.62
CA CYS A 24 26.40 -1.03 -4.29
C CYS A 24 25.84 -1.83 -3.11
N GLY A 25 25.03 -2.86 -3.35
CA GLY A 25 24.41 -3.68 -2.30
C GLY A 25 23.19 -3.06 -1.61
N THR A 26 22.80 -1.82 -1.96
CA THR A 26 21.60 -1.19 -1.39
C THR A 26 20.35 -2.01 -1.71
N GLU A 27 19.51 -2.24 -0.71
CA GLU A 27 18.20 -2.86 -0.88
C GLU A 27 17.27 -1.94 -1.70
N LEU A 28 16.62 -2.52 -2.71
CA LEU A 28 15.74 -1.82 -3.61
C LEU A 28 14.30 -2.15 -3.23
N ASN A 29 13.60 -1.18 -2.63
CA ASN A 29 12.17 -1.31 -2.38
C ASN A 29 11.39 -1.04 -3.67
N TRP A 30 11.21 -2.09 -4.47
CA TRP A 30 10.35 -2.02 -5.64
C TRP A 30 8.91 -1.74 -5.20
N PRO A 31 8.17 -0.85 -5.89
CA PRO A 31 6.75 -0.71 -5.67
C PRO A 31 6.06 -1.96 -6.21
N THR A 32 6.09 -3.07 -5.45
CA THR A 32 5.09 -4.10 -5.67
C THR A 32 3.75 -3.58 -5.25
N GLN A 33 2.77 -4.00 -6.01
CA GLN A 33 1.34 -3.82 -5.81
C GLN A 33 0.80 -4.17 -4.40
N GLN A 34 1.61 -4.65 -3.47
CA GLN A 34 1.18 -5.12 -2.15
C GLN A 34 0.98 -4.02 -1.10
N GLN A 35 1.29 -2.75 -1.38
CA GLN A 35 1.05 -1.65 -0.43
C GLN A 35 -0.23 -0.83 -0.66
N ILE A 36 -1.05 -1.17 -1.66
CA ILE A 36 -2.32 -0.45 -1.93
C ILE A 36 -3.43 -0.86 -0.94
N GLN A 37 -3.24 -1.90 -0.11
CA GLN A 37 -4.30 -2.46 0.74
C GLN A 37 -4.09 -2.31 2.26
N GLN A 38 -2.99 -1.71 2.73
CA GLN A 38 -2.69 -1.69 4.19
C GLN A 38 -2.64 -0.30 4.83
N SER A 39 -2.84 0.78 4.08
CA SER A 39 -2.82 2.15 4.63
C SER A 39 -4.19 2.79 4.85
N THR A 40 -5.31 2.08 4.63
CA THR A 40 -6.67 2.60 4.91
C THR A 40 -7.41 1.91 6.05
N SER A 41 -6.86 0.86 6.69
CA SER A 41 -7.51 0.22 7.85
C SER A 41 -7.00 0.79 9.18
N LYS A 42 -7.32 2.07 9.42
CA LYS A 42 -7.32 2.68 10.77
C LYS A 42 -8.52 3.62 10.91
N ARG A 43 -9.74 3.08 10.97
CA ARG A 43 -10.89 3.61 11.75
C ARG A 43 -12.20 2.88 11.42
N HIS A 44 -13.03 2.78 12.45
CA HIS A 44 -14.45 2.38 12.48
C HIS A 44 -14.75 0.89 12.56
N GLN A 45 -14.81 0.38 13.79
CA GLN A 45 -16.09 -0.14 14.27
C GLN A 45 -16.25 0.15 15.76
N SER A 46 -16.37 1.44 16.05
CA SER A 46 -17.05 1.92 17.26
C SER A 46 -18.51 1.43 17.20
N GLY A 47 -18.95 0.74 18.24
CA GLY A 47 -20.26 0.12 18.33
C GLY A 47 -21.46 1.08 18.27
N ILE A 48 -22.63 0.44 18.40
CA ILE A 48 -23.96 1.01 18.66
C ILE A 48 -24.74 1.44 17.40
N SER A 49 -25.11 0.49 16.54
CA SER A 49 -26.31 0.62 15.70
C SER A 49 -27.53 0.27 16.56
N ARG A 50 -28.11 1.26 17.26
CA ARG A 50 -29.49 1.17 17.74
C ARG A 50 -30.38 1.55 16.57
N GLU A 51 -30.95 0.54 15.93
CA GLU A 51 -32.06 0.72 15.01
C GLU A 51 -33.22 1.27 15.86
N ILE A 52 -33.49 2.56 15.71
CA ILE A 52 -34.65 3.21 16.32
C ILE A 52 -35.85 2.74 15.49
N ASP A 53 -36.56 1.75 16.01
CA ASP A 53 -37.83 1.28 15.47
C ASP A 53 -38.79 2.47 15.40
N VAL A 54 -39.17 2.86 14.18
CA VAL A 54 -40.01 4.02 13.85
C VAL A 54 -41.47 3.71 14.23
N SER A 55 -41.71 3.33 15.47
CA SER A 55 -43.02 3.33 16.14
C SER A 55 -43.57 4.75 16.38
N ALA A 56 -42.99 5.77 15.73
CA ALA A 56 -43.28 7.19 15.96
C ALA A 56 -43.67 7.97 14.68
N TYR A 57 -43.95 7.30 13.57
CA TYR A 57 -44.47 7.98 12.38
C TYR A 57 -45.86 7.46 11.96
N ILE A 58 -46.84 7.99 12.70
CA ILE A 58 -48.18 8.40 12.26
C ILE A 58 -49.31 7.35 12.36
N GLU A 59 -50.38 7.82 13.02
CA GLU A 59 -51.67 7.24 13.44
C GLU A 59 -52.46 6.45 12.37
#